data_AF-A0A8J2KR49-F1
#
_entry.id   AF-A0A8J2KR49-F1
#
_cell.length_a   1.000
_cell.length_b   1.000
_cell.length_c   1.000
_cell.angle_alpha   90.00
_cell.angle_beta   90.00
_cell.angle_gamma   90.00
#
_symmetry.space_group_name_H-M   'P 1'
#
loop_
_entity.id
_entity.type
_entity.pdbx_description
1 polymer ?
#
loop_
_entity_poly.entity_id
_entity_poly.type
_entity_poly.pdbx_seq_one_letter_code
_entity_poly.pdbx_strand_id
1 'polypeptide(L)'
;VIGSLTVISINTPIFLTTILPIVIIYIAVQRFYIVTSRQLKRMESVTRSPIFSHFSETLAGLSTIRAFKCQHQFLTTFEKNLDKNLGAYFPFICTARWLSIILECIGNLVVFFATLFALMYHTDGGTLGLSVSDALLITSNLNYLVRQTLDVETNIVSIERIQEYSEIPQ
;
A
#
# COMPACT_ATOMS: atom_id res chain seq x y z
N VAL A 1 17.59 -5.50 5.95
CA VAL A 1 17.75 -4.16 5.33
C VAL A 1 18.92 -3.40 5.93
N ILE A 2 18.92 -3.10 7.24
CA ILE A 2 20.04 -2.36 7.88
C ILE A 2 21.38 -3.09 7.69
N GLY A 3 21.45 -4.39 7.97
CA GLY A 3 22.68 -5.18 7.77
C GLY A 3 23.19 -5.18 6.33
N SER A 4 22.30 -5.38 5.35
CA SER A 4 22.64 -5.36 3.92
C SER A 4 23.13 -3.97 3.46
N LEU A 5 22.52 -2.89 3.95
CA LEU A 5 22.99 -1.51 3.69
C LEU A 5 24.37 -1.25 4.28
N THR A 6 24.66 -1.80 5.48
CA THR A 6 25.98 -1.69 6.11
C THR A 6 27.05 -2.41 5.30
N VAL A 7 26.77 -3.63 4.83
CA VAL A 7 27.71 -4.42 4.00
C VAL A 7 28.04 -3.70 2.69
N ILE A 8 27.04 -3.17 1.98
CA ILE A 8 27.24 -2.45 0.73
C ILE A 8 28.03 -1.14 0.96
N SER A 9 27.75 -0.44 2.06
CA SER A 9 28.45 0.82 2.40
C SER A 9 29.93 0.62 2.73
N ILE A 10 30.29 -0.53 3.32
CA ILE A 10 31.69 -0.88 3.62
C ILE A 10 32.45 -1.26 2.34
N ASN A 11 31.81 -2.03 1.45
CA ASN A 11 32.48 -2.52 0.23
C ASN A 11 32.61 -1.45 -0.86
N THR A 12 31.64 -0.54 -0.97
CA THR A 12 31.61 0.47 -2.04
C THR A 12 31.27 1.86 -1.46
N PRO A 13 32.24 2.61 -0.92
CA PRO A 13 31.97 3.91 -0.28
C PRO A 13 31.39 4.95 -1.24
N ILE A 14 31.66 4.85 -2.56
CA ILE A 14 31.04 5.74 -3.56
C ILE A 14 29.51 5.60 -3.62
N PHE A 15 28.99 4.43 -3.25
CA PHE A 15 27.56 4.10 -3.28
C PHE A 15 26.74 4.94 -2.29
N LEU A 16 27.36 5.43 -1.20
CA LEU A 16 26.73 6.35 -0.24
C LEU A 16 26.22 7.63 -0.91
N THR A 17 26.95 8.14 -1.90
CA THR A 17 26.55 9.34 -2.67
C THR A 17 25.25 9.10 -3.45
N THR A 18 25.06 7.88 -3.96
CA THR A 18 23.86 7.48 -4.71
C THR A 18 22.70 7.10 -3.81
N ILE A 19 22.95 6.57 -2.60
CA ILE A 19 21.91 6.29 -1.60
C ILE A 19 21.15 7.57 -1.22
N LEU A 20 21.86 8.68 -1.04
CA LEU A 20 21.28 9.92 -0.51
C LEU A 20 20.09 10.44 -1.35
N PRO A 21 20.18 10.61 -2.68
CA PRO A 21 19.02 10.99 -3.50
C PRO A 21 17.93 9.91 -3.50
N ILE A 22 18.29 8.63 -3.44
CA ILE A 22 17.33 7.51 -3.41
C ILE A 22 16.48 7.53 -2.14
N VAL A 23 17.10 7.80 -0.99
CA VAL A 23 16.40 7.91 0.30
C VAL A 23 15.44 9.11 0.29
N ILE A 24 15.85 10.24 -0.28
CA ILE A 24 14.98 11.42 -0.42
C ILE A 24 13.75 11.08 -1.27
N ILE A 25 13.95 10.43 -2.42
CA ILE A 25 12.85 9.98 -3.30
C ILE A 25 11.94 9.00 -2.54
N TYR A 26 12.51 8.04 -1.81
CA TYR A 26 11.76 7.07 -1.04
C TYR A 26 10.86 7.73 0.01
N ILE A 27 11.40 8.67 0.80
CA ILE A 27 10.63 9.41 1.82
C ILE A 27 9.51 10.23 1.17
N ALA A 28 9.79 10.89 0.04
CA ALA A 28 8.79 11.68 -0.68
C ALA A 28 7.64 10.80 -1.20
N VAL A 29 7.96 9.67 -1.84
CA VAL A 29 6.98 8.70 -2.34
C VAL A 29 6.16 8.11 -1.19
N GLN A 30 6.82 7.71 -0.10
CA GLN A 30 6.17 7.14 1.08
C GLN A 30 5.17 8.12 1.70
N ARG A 31 5.57 9.39 1.88
CA ARG A 31 4.68 10.43 2.43
C ARG A 31 3.47 10.67 1.54
N PHE A 32 3.68 10.81 0.23
CA PHE A 32 2.59 11.01 -0.72
C PHE A 32 1.61 9.82 -0.72
N TYR A 33 2.16 8.62 -0.68
CA TYR A 33 1.38 7.39 -0.68
C TYR A 33 0.51 7.25 0.58
N ILE A 34 1.07 7.43 1.78
CA ILE A 34 0.33 7.31 3.05
C ILE A 34 -0.84 8.30 3.11
N VAL A 35 -0.61 9.55 2.70
CA VAL A 35 -1.68 10.56 2.68
C VAL A 35 -2.80 10.15 1.72
N THR A 36 -2.45 9.67 0.54
CA THR A 36 -3.42 9.28 -0.50
C THR A 36 -4.17 8.01 -0.12
N SER A 37 -3.47 6.97 0.33
CA SER A 37 -4.06 5.68 0.70
C SER A 37 -5.07 5.83 1.84
N ARG A 38 -4.75 6.65 2.85
CA ARG A 38 -5.64 6.93 3.98
C ARG A 38 -6.94 7.60 3.55
N GLN A 39 -6.87 8.59 2.65
CA GLN A 39 -8.07 9.26 2.15
C GLN A 39 -8.94 8.32 1.31
N LEU A 40 -8.32 7.51 0.44
CA LEU A 40 -9.03 6.50 -0.33
C LEU A 40 -9.68 5.45 0.57
N LYS A 41 -8.98 4.99 1.62
CA LYS A 41 -9.52 4.05 2.60
C LYS A 41 -10.72 4.64 3.35
N ARG A 42 -10.67 5.93 3.69
CA ARG A 42 -11.79 6.64 4.30
C ARG A 42 -12.99 6.70 3.36
N MET A 43 -12.78 7.04 2.08
CA MET A 43 -13.85 7.05 1.08
C MET A 43 -14.48 5.66 0.87
N GLU A 44 -13.66 4.61 0.82
CA GLU A 44 -14.14 3.22 0.75
C GLU A 44 -15.00 2.87 1.96
N SER A 45 -14.53 3.18 3.17
CA SER A 45 -15.29 2.90 4.39
C SER A 45 -16.63 3.64 4.45
N VAL A 46 -16.68 4.91 4.04
CA VAL A 46 -17.91 5.73 4.05
C VAL A 46 -18.90 5.25 2.99
N THR A 47 -18.43 4.88 1.80
CA THR A 47 -19.30 4.40 0.72
C THR A 47 -19.79 2.97 0.94
N ARG A 48 -19.17 2.22 1.85
CA ARG A 48 -19.56 0.84 2.18
C ARG A 48 -20.76 0.75 3.11
N SER A 49 -20.96 1.70 4.03
CA SER A 49 -22.05 1.63 5.00
C SER A 49 -23.47 1.68 4.37
N PRO A 50 -23.77 2.51 3.34
CA PRO A 50 -25.10 2.56 2.74
C PRO A 50 -25.52 1.25 2.08
N ILE A 51 -24.55 0.45 1.61
CA ILE A 51 -24.82 -0.89 1.02
C ILE A 51 -25.42 -1.80 2.09
N PHE A 52 -24.80 -1.85 3.28
CA PHE A 52 -25.28 -2.67 4.39
C PHE A 52 -26.62 -2.15 4.95
N SER A 53 -26.77 -0.83 5.09
CA SER A 53 -28.02 -0.22 5.55
C SER A 53 -29.17 -0.51 4.59
N HIS A 54 -28.98 -0.30 3.28
CA HIS A 54 -30.00 -0.57 2.26
C HIS A 54 -30.36 -2.05 2.20
N PHE A 55 -29.38 -2.95 2.36
CA PHE A 55 -29.63 -4.38 2.43
C PHE A 55 -30.47 -4.77 3.65
N SER A 56 -30.17 -4.20 4.82
CA SER A 56 -30.95 -4.41 6.05
C SER A 56 -32.39 -3.91 5.92
N GLU A 57 -32.59 -2.73 5.34
CA GLU A 57 -33.92 -2.16 5.06
C GLU A 57 -34.72 -3.02 4.08
N THR A 58 -34.06 -3.52 3.03
CA THR A 58 -34.69 -4.42 2.04
C THR A 58 -35.16 -5.72 2.67
N LEU A 59 -34.39 -6.30 3.61
CA LEU A 59 -34.77 -7.52 4.33
C LEU A 59 -35.97 -7.28 5.25
N ALA A 60 -35.96 -6.17 6.00
CA ALA A 60 -37.07 -5.83 6.90
C ALA A 60 -38.37 -5.53 6.15
N GLY A 61 -38.29 -4.87 4.98
CA GLY A 61 -39.43 -4.47 4.16
C GLY A 61 -39.80 -5.42 3.01
N LEU A 62 -39.26 -6.64 2.99
CA LEU A 62 -39.30 -7.52 1.81
C LEU A 62 -40.72 -7.84 1.33
N SER A 63 -41.65 -8.08 2.25
CA SER A 63 -43.07 -8.36 1.94
C SER A 63 -43.74 -7.16 1.27
N THR A 64 -43.53 -5.95 1.80
CA THR A 64 -44.06 -4.70 1.26
C THR A 64 -43.52 -4.42 -0.14
N ILE A 65 -42.21 -4.56 -0.35
CA ILE A 65 -41.58 -4.33 -1.66
C ILE A 65 -42.15 -5.28 -2.72
N ARG A 66 -42.37 -6.55 -2.36
CA ARG A 66 -42.96 -7.54 -3.27
C ARG A 66 -44.44 -7.27 -3.55
N ALA A 67 -45.20 -6.83 -2.54
CA ALA A 67 -46.61 -6.48 -2.70
C ALA A 67 -46.82 -5.33 -3.69
N PHE A 68 -45.97 -4.30 -3.63
CA PHE A 68 -46.01 -3.15 -4.54
C PHE A 68 -45.24 -3.36 -5.85
N LYS A 69 -44.58 -4.51 -6.04
CA LYS A 69 -43.76 -4.84 -7.22
C LYS A 69 -42.63 -3.82 -7.49
N CYS A 70 -42.04 -3.25 -6.44
CA CYS A 70 -40.98 -2.24 -6.53
C CYS A 70 -39.55 -2.82 -6.54
N GLN A 71 -39.37 -4.12 -6.79
CA GLN A 71 -38.06 -4.79 -6.69
C GLN A 71 -37.00 -4.16 -7.59
N HIS A 72 -37.37 -3.77 -8.81
CA HIS A 72 -36.41 -3.21 -9.76
C HIS A 72 -35.85 -1.87 -9.30
N GLN A 73 -36.69 -1.01 -8.69
CA GLN A 73 -36.25 0.28 -8.16
C GLN A 73 -35.26 0.13 -7.00
N PHE A 74 -35.51 -0.83 -6.09
CA PHE A 74 -34.58 -1.18 -5.01
C PHE A 74 -33.28 -1.76 -5.55
N LEU A 75 -33.35 -2.61 -6.58
CA LEU A 75 -32.17 -3.18 -7.23
C LEU A 75 -31.30 -2.09 -7.87
N THR A 76 -31.87 -1.18 -8.66
CA THR A 76 -31.13 -0.05 -9.25
C THR A 76 -30.51 0.87 -8.20
N THR A 77 -31.17 1.04 -7.06
CA THR A 77 -30.62 1.82 -5.94
C THR A 77 -29.42 1.12 -5.30
N PHE A 78 -29.52 -0.20 -5.11
CA PHE A 78 -28.42 -1.03 -4.63
C PHE A 78 -27.21 -1.00 -5.58
N GLU A 79 -27.44 -1.18 -6.89
CA GLU A 79 -26.40 -1.09 -7.92
C GLU A 79 -25.68 0.26 -7.88
N LYS A 80 -26.41 1.37 -7.79
CA LYS A 80 -25.81 2.72 -7.66
C LYS A 80 -24.93 2.86 -6.42
N ASN A 81 -25.33 2.27 -5.29
CA ASN A 81 -24.53 2.29 -4.07
C ASN A 81 -23.28 1.42 -4.20
N LEU A 82 -23.40 0.26 -4.86
CA LEU A 82 -22.29 -0.61 -5.17
C LEU A 82 -21.27 0.07 -6.11
N ASP A 83 -21.74 0.70 -7.18
CA ASP A 83 -20.89 1.42 -8.14
C ASP A 83 -20.10 2.55 -7.46
N LYS A 84 -20.74 3.29 -6.55
CA LYS A 84 -20.05 4.31 -5.75
C LYS A 84 -18.94 3.72 -4.88
N ASN A 85 -19.20 2.57 -4.25
CA ASN A 85 -18.18 1.90 -3.44
C ASN A 85 -17.05 1.34 -4.29
N LEU A 86 -17.35 0.71 -5.43
CA LEU A 86 -16.36 0.23 -6.39
C LEU A 86 -15.51 1.38 -6.93
N GLY A 87 -16.11 2.54 -7.20
CA GLY A 87 -15.42 3.76 -7.60
C GLY A 87 -14.40 4.27 -6.57
N ALA A 88 -14.60 4.00 -5.27
CA ALA A 88 -13.63 4.30 -4.22
C ALA A 88 -12.63 3.17 -3.97
N TYR A 89 -13.08 1.91 -4.07
CA TYR A 89 -12.29 0.71 -3.80
C TYR A 89 -11.26 0.43 -4.89
N PHE A 90 -11.59 0.63 -6.17
CA PHE A 90 -10.68 0.35 -7.27
C PHE A 90 -9.43 1.25 -7.23
N PRO A 91 -9.54 2.60 -7.08
CA PRO A 91 -8.37 3.46 -6.90
C PRO A 91 -7.53 3.11 -5.66
N PHE A 92 -8.15 2.64 -4.58
CA PHE A 92 -7.43 2.17 -3.39
C PHE A 92 -6.47 1.02 -3.74
N ILE A 93 -6.95 0.01 -4.48
CA ILE A 93 -6.11 -1.09 -4.96
C ILE A 93 -5.04 -0.59 -5.95
N CYS A 94 -5.42 0.26 -6.91
CA CYS A 94 -4.50 0.80 -7.90
C CYS A 94 -3.33 1.56 -7.25
N THR A 95 -3.59 2.32 -6.19
CA THR A 95 -2.56 3.08 -5.48
C THR A 95 -1.53 2.14 -4.84
N ALA A 96 -1.96 1.01 -4.28
CA ALA A 96 -1.05 -0.02 -3.74
C ALA A 96 -0.18 -0.66 -4.83
N ARG A 97 -0.74 -0.88 -6.02
CA ARG A 97 0.01 -1.38 -7.18
C ARG A 97 1.01 -0.35 -7.72
N TRP A 98 0.59 0.91 -7.83
CA TRP A 98 1.44 2.01 -8.25
C TRP A 98 2.68 2.14 -7.36
N LEU A 99 2.50 2.07 -6.04
CA LEU A 99 3.63 2.10 -5.10
C LEU A 99 4.59 0.93 -5.31
N SER A 100 4.05 -0.29 -5.51
CA SER A 100 4.89 -1.47 -5.77
C SER A 100 5.79 -1.28 -6.98
N ILE A 101 5.23 -0.73 -8.09
CA ILE A 101 5.97 -0.45 -9.32
C ILE A 101 7.08 0.58 -9.08
N ILE A 102 6.79 1.65 -8.34
CA ILE A 102 7.81 2.67 -8.04
C ILE A 102 8.93 2.10 -7.19
N LEU A 103 8.61 1.31 -6.17
CA LEU A 103 9.61 0.67 -5.32
C LEU A 103 10.50 -0.32 -6.08
N GLU A 104 9.91 -1.10 -7.00
CA GLU A 104 10.66 -1.97 -7.90
C GLU A 104 11.57 -1.17 -8.84
N CYS A 105 11.09 -0.05 -9.38
CA CYS A 105 11.89 0.84 -10.22
C CYS A 105 13.09 1.43 -9.46
N ILE A 106 12.87 1.91 -8.23
CA ILE A 106 13.95 2.42 -7.36
C ILE A 106 14.96 1.31 -7.04
N GLY A 107 14.48 0.10 -6.73
CA GLY A 107 15.35 -1.05 -6.49
C GLY A 107 16.20 -1.44 -7.70
N ASN A 108 15.61 -1.42 -8.90
CA ASN A 108 16.36 -1.67 -10.13
C ASN A 108 17.42 -0.59 -10.41
N LEU A 109 17.14 0.68 -10.08
CA LEU A 109 18.15 1.74 -10.14
C LEU A 109 19.30 1.49 -9.16
N VAL A 110 19.00 1.04 -7.93
CA VAL A 110 20.01 0.65 -6.94
C VAL A 110 20.93 -0.45 -7.49
N VAL A 111 20.35 -1.52 -8.03
CA VAL A 111 21.13 -2.64 -8.61
C VAL A 111 21.95 -2.18 -9.82
N PHE A 112 21.39 -1.32 -10.67
CA PHE A 112 22.08 -0.75 -11.82
C PHE A 112 23.32 0.04 -11.40
N PHE A 113 23.19 0.97 -10.46
CA PHE A 113 24.33 1.76 -9.97
C PHE A 113 25.34 0.90 -9.20
N ALA A 114 24.89 -0.05 -8.37
CA ALA A 114 25.77 -0.96 -7.65
C ALA A 114 26.64 -1.78 -8.61
N THR A 115 26.04 -2.33 -9.67
CA THR A 115 26.76 -3.12 -10.69
C THR A 115 27.69 -2.25 -11.53
N LEU A 116 27.24 -1.05 -11.92
CA LEU A 116 28.04 -0.10 -12.70
C LEU A 116 29.31 0.33 -11.94
N PHE A 117 29.19 0.67 -10.66
CA PHE A 117 30.36 1.01 -9.85
C PHE A 117 31.27 -0.20 -9.61
N ALA A 118 30.71 -1.37 -9.31
CA ALA A 118 31.53 -2.57 -9.11
C ALA A 118 32.39 -2.93 -10.34
N LEU A 119 31.86 -2.71 -11.55
CA LEU A 119 32.59 -2.86 -12.82
C LEU A 119 33.67 -1.79 -13.01
N MET A 120 33.37 -0.52 -12.72
CA MET A 120 34.33 0.58 -12.87
C MET A 120 35.56 0.42 -11.95
N TYR A 121 35.39 -0.15 -10.76
CA TYR A 121 36.48 -0.33 -9.79
C TYR A 121 37.25 -1.65 -9.96
N HIS A 122 36.98 -2.45 -11.01
CA HIS A 122 37.60 -3.76 -11.24
C HIS A 122 37.59 -4.66 -10.00
N THR A 123 36.44 -4.73 -9.35
CA THR A 123 36.27 -5.52 -8.12
C THR A 123 36.33 -7.02 -8.43
N ASP A 124 36.87 -7.81 -7.50
CA ASP A 124 36.90 -9.27 -7.62
C ASP A 124 35.48 -9.85 -7.78
N GLY A 125 35.34 -10.88 -8.62
CA GLY A 125 34.03 -11.38 -9.07
C GLY A 125 33.15 -11.88 -7.92
N GLY A 126 33.76 -12.40 -6.85
CA GLY A 126 33.06 -12.83 -5.64
C GLY A 126 32.38 -11.69 -4.89
N THR A 127 33.09 -10.58 -4.67
CA THR A 127 32.56 -9.39 -3.97
C THR A 127 31.50 -8.67 -4.80
N LEU A 128 31.64 -8.69 -6.13
CA LEU A 128 30.62 -8.17 -7.04
C LEU A 128 29.32 -8.99 -6.95
N GLY A 129 29.42 -10.32 -6.97
CA GLY A 129 28.27 -11.22 -6.82
C GLY A 129 27.54 -11.03 -5.49
N LEU A 130 28.28 -10.88 -4.38
CA LEU A 130 27.71 -10.57 -3.06
C LEU A 130 26.96 -9.24 -3.06
N SER A 131 27.58 -8.17 -3.58
CA SER A 131 27.00 -6.82 -3.58
C SER A 131 25.71 -6.74 -4.40
N VAL A 132 25.65 -7.41 -5.56
CA VAL A 132 24.44 -7.49 -6.40
C VAL A 132 23.35 -8.31 -5.71
N SER A 133 23.72 -9.43 -5.08
CA SER A 133 22.76 -10.29 -4.36
C SER A 133 22.14 -9.56 -3.16
N ASP A 134 22.95 -8.82 -2.41
CA ASP A 134 22.49 -8.00 -1.28
C ASP A 134 21.58 -6.84 -1.74
N ALA A 135 21.89 -6.20 -2.87
CA ALA A 135 21.07 -5.13 -3.44
C ALA A 135 19.68 -5.63 -3.88
N LEU A 136 19.61 -6.81 -4.50
CA LEU A 136 18.34 -7.46 -4.86
C LEU A 136 17.50 -7.79 -3.61
N LEU A 137 18.14 -8.30 -2.55
CA LEU A 137 17.47 -8.63 -1.30
C LEU A 137 16.87 -7.39 -0.62
N ILE A 138 17.57 -6.24 -0.67
CA ILE A 138 17.06 -4.97 -0.13
C ILE A 138 15.78 -4.55 -0.84
N THR A 139 15.75 -4.64 -2.16
CA THR A 139 14.57 -4.25 -2.97
C THR A 139 13.33 -5.08 -2.59
N SER A 140 13.48 -6.40 -2.52
CA SER A 140 12.38 -7.30 -2.16
C SER A 140 11.88 -7.04 -0.73
N ASN A 141 12.81 -6.87 0.22
CA ASN A 141 12.48 -6.60 1.62
C ASN A 141 11.79 -5.24 1.81
N LEU A 142 12.17 -4.20 1.05
CA LEU A 142 11.53 -2.89 1.12
C LEU A 142 10.09 -2.93 0.59
N ASN A 143 9.84 -3.65 -0.52
CA ASN A 143 8.49 -3.86 -1.03
C ASN A 143 7.62 -4.59 0.01
N TYR A 144 8.18 -5.63 0.64
CA TYR A 144 7.51 -6.36 1.71
C TYR A 144 7.23 -5.48 2.95
N LEU A 145 8.21 -4.72 3.44
CA LEU A 145 8.06 -3.83 4.59
C LEU A 145 6.97 -2.77 4.39
N VAL A 146 6.90 -2.20 3.18
CA VAL A 146 5.90 -1.19 2.84
C VAL A 146 4.49 -1.81 2.86
N ARG A 147 4.33 -3.01 2.30
CA ARG A 147 3.07 -3.77 2.38
C ARG A 147 2.67 -4.08 3.82
N GLN A 148 3.62 -4.53 4.64
CA GLN A 148 3.36 -4.78 6.06
C GLN A 148 2.97 -3.51 6.82
N THR A 149 3.63 -2.38 6.55
CA THR A 149 3.30 -1.09 7.17
C THR A 149 1.87 -0.68 6.83
N LEU A 150 1.43 -0.94 5.60
CA LEU A 150 0.06 -0.66 5.16
C LEU A 150 -0.98 -1.56 5.79
N ASP A 151 -0.69 -2.85 5.90
CA ASP A 151 -1.57 -3.80 6.57
C ASP A 151 -1.73 -3.40 8.04
N VAL A 152 -0.64 -3.00 8.70
CA VAL A 152 -0.68 -2.45 10.07
C VAL A 152 -1.51 -1.17 10.14
N GLU A 153 -1.29 -0.20 9.25
CA GLU A 153 -2.04 1.07 9.24
C GLU A 153 -3.53 0.87 8.91
N THR A 154 -3.87 -0.18 8.17
CA THR A 154 -5.27 -0.56 7.93
C THR A 154 -5.89 -1.26 9.14
N ASN A 155 -5.14 -2.15 9.78
CA ASN A 155 -5.63 -2.97 10.88
C ASN A 155 -5.74 -2.20 12.20
N ILE A 156 -4.88 -1.20 12.43
CA ILE A 156 -4.90 -0.37 13.65
C ILE A 156 -6.22 0.40 13.83
N VAL A 157 -6.90 0.77 12.73
CA VAL A 157 -8.22 1.42 12.76
C VAL A 157 -9.27 0.56 13.48
N SER A 158 -9.14 -0.77 13.42
CA SER A 158 -10.03 -1.68 14.16
C SER A 158 -9.77 -1.63 15.66
N ILE A 159 -8.51 -1.45 16.07
CA ILE A 159 -8.11 -1.32 17.47
C ILE A 159 -8.57 0.03 18.02
N GLU A 160 -8.40 1.12 17.26
CA GLU A 160 -8.90 2.46 17.63
C GLU A 160 -10.40 2.43 17.95
N ARG A 161 -11.21 1.73 17.14
CA ARG A 161 -12.65 1.57 17.39
C ARG A 161 -12.96 0.83 18.69
N ILE A 162 -12.22 -0.23 19.00
CA ILE A 162 -12.44 -0.99 20.25
C ILE A 162 -12.11 -0.10 21.46
N GLN A 163 -11.02 0.67 21.36
CA GLN A 163 -10.64 1.62 22.41
C GLN A 163 -11.72 2.69 22.62
N GLU A 164 -12.27 3.25 21.53
CA GLU A 164 -13.35 4.23 21.59
C GLU A 164 -14.60 3.68 22.30
N TYR A 165 -14.94 2.40 22.08
CA TYR A 165 -16.03 1.72 22.80
C TYR A 165 -15.71 1.35 24.25
N SER A 166 -14.44 1.37 24.66
CA SER A 166 -14.04 1.08 26.04
C SER A 166 -14.06 2.33 26.92
N GLU A 167 -13.96 3.53 26.33
CA GLU A 167 -13.82 4.81 27.04
C GLU A 167 -15.15 5.57 27.19
N ILE A 168 -16.25 5.02 26.67
CA ILE A 168 -17.59 5.61 26.84
C ILE A 168 -17.97 5.61 28.33
N PRO A 169 -18.35 6.77 28.91
CA PRO A 169 -18.82 6.83 30.29
C PRO A 169 -20.10 6.00 30.43
N GLN A 170 -20.15 5.18 31.48
CA GLN A 170 -21.28 4.31 31.81
C GLN A 170 -22.55 5.10 32.16
#